data_AF-A0A1F4V8Y6-F1
#
_entry.id   AF-A0A1F4V8Y6-F1
#
_cell.length_a   1.000
_cell.length_b   1.000
_cell.length_c   1.000
_cell.angle_alpha   90.00
_cell.angle_beta   90.00
_cell.angle_gamma   90.00
#
_symmetry.space_group_name_H-M   'P 1'
#
loop_
_entity.id
_entity.type
_entity.pdbx_description
1 polymer ?
#
loop_
_entity_poly.entity_id
_entity_poly.type
_entity_poly.pdbx_seq_one_letter_code
_entity_poly.pdbx_strand_id
1 'polypeptide(L)'
;MNKYLIEVSHEGNKLSCERAIKSFLDTGSHFMTNADWGCSDGEHKAWIVVDLETKDEALLVVPPEYRKNAKIVKLVKFSLDDVDKKLLLHHT
;
A
#
# COMPACT_ATOMS: atom_id res chain seq x y z
N MET A 1 5.65 12.10 10.61
CA MET A 1 5.52 10.87 9.81
C MET A 1 4.43 9.97 10.35
N ASN A 2 3.44 9.67 9.51
CA ASN A 2 2.35 8.74 9.72
C ASN A 2 2.65 7.42 9.01
N LYS A 3 2.16 6.31 9.57
CA LYS A 3 2.29 5.00 8.93
C LYS A 3 1.16 4.75 7.93
N TYR A 4 1.50 4.34 6.72
CA TYR A 4 0.54 4.00 5.67
C TYR A 4 0.78 2.60 5.12
N LEU A 5 -0.31 1.85 4.94
CA LEU A 5 -0.34 0.69 4.06
C LEU A 5 -0.78 1.16 2.67
N ILE A 6 0.03 0.83 1.69
CA ILE A 6 -0.28 0.99 0.27
C ILE A 6 -0.58 -0.41 -0.25
N GLU A 7 -1.79 -0.62 -0.75
CA GLU A 7 -2.18 -1.82 -1.50
C GLU A 7 -2.39 -1.43 -2.96
N VAL A 8 -1.81 -2.16 -3.91
CA VAL A 8 -1.96 -1.87 -5.34
C VAL A 8 -2.38 -3.10 -6.11
N SER A 9 -3.55 -3.04 -6.75
CA SER A 9 -4.10 -4.15 -7.52
C SER A 9 -3.76 -4.08 -9.01
N HIS A 10 -3.63 -5.24 -9.63
CA HIS A 10 -3.47 -5.42 -11.07
C HIS A 10 -4.31 -6.59 -11.57
N GLU A 11 -4.39 -6.78 -12.89
CA GLU A 11 -5.21 -7.84 -13.47
C GLU A 11 -4.68 -9.23 -13.13
N GLY A 12 -5.61 -10.18 -12.96
CA GLY A 12 -5.31 -11.54 -12.51
C GLY A 12 -4.75 -12.51 -13.54
N ASN A 13 -3.98 -12.01 -14.51
CA ASN A 13 -3.29 -12.84 -15.47
C ASN A 13 -1.77 -12.71 -15.31
N LYS A 14 -1.05 -13.77 -15.69
CA LYS A 14 0.42 -13.87 -15.52
C LYS A 14 1.16 -12.68 -16.14
N LEU A 15 0.76 -12.28 -17.35
CA LEU A 15 1.40 -11.16 -18.05
C LEU A 15 1.23 -9.84 -17.31
N SER A 16 0.05 -9.59 -16.73
CA SER A 16 -0.21 -8.39 -15.94
C SER A 16 0.55 -8.39 -14.60
N CYS A 17 0.76 -9.56 -13.98
CA CYS A 17 1.64 -9.69 -12.80
C CYS A 17 3.09 -9.34 -13.14
N GLU A 18 3.63 -9.94 -14.20
CA GLU A 18 5.01 -9.69 -14.64
C GLU A 18 5.24 -8.21 -15.01
N ARG A 19 4.27 -7.59 -15.68
CA ARG A 19 4.31 -6.16 -16.02
C ARG A 19 4.27 -5.28 -14.79
N ALA A 20 3.42 -5.60 -13.82
CA ALA A 20 3.37 -4.87 -12.56
C ALA A 20 4.73 -4.94 -11.86
N ILE A 21 5.24 -6.15 -11.60
CA ILE A 21 6.55 -6.34 -10.96
C ILE A 21 7.64 -5.54 -11.67
N LYS A 22 7.70 -5.62 -13.00
CA LYS A 22 8.69 -4.90 -13.79
C LYS A 22 8.55 -3.37 -13.65
N SER A 23 7.35 -2.82 -13.84
CA SER A 23 7.10 -1.38 -13.70
C SER A 23 7.53 -0.90 -12.31
N PHE A 24 7.13 -1.63 -11.27
CA PHE A 24 7.46 -1.30 -9.90
C PHE A 24 8.97 -1.32 -9.59
N LEU A 25 9.72 -2.28 -10.15
CA LEU A 25 11.18 -2.32 -10.04
C LEU A 25 11.86 -1.20 -10.86
N ASP A 26 11.35 -0.92 -12.06
CA ASP A 26 11.91 0.09 -12.97
C ASP A 26 11.67 1.53 -12.46
N THR A 27 10.63 1.76 -11.66
CA THR A 27 10.30 3.09 -11.11
C THR A 27 11.29 3.53 -10.01
N GLY A 28 12.18 2.63 -9.55
CA GLY A 28 13.44 2.99 -8.90
C GLY A 28 13.36 3.72 -7.55
N SER A 29 12.19 3.83 -6.91
CA SER A 29 12.10 4.40 -5.57
C SER A 29 12.53 3.36 -4.53
N HIS A 30 13.35 3.77 -3.55
CA HIS A 30 13.81 2.90 -2.44
C HIS A 30 12.67 2.21 -1.68
N PHE A 31 11.46 2.75 -1.77
CA PHE A 31 10.28 2.13 -1.18
C PHE A 31 9.93 0.84 -1.92
N MET A 32 9.98 0.84 -3.25
CA MET A 32 9.42 -0.25 -4.05
C MET A 32 10.17 -1.58 -3.95
N THR A 33 11.44 -1.56 -3.53
CA THR A 33 12.20 -2.79 -3.26
C THR A 33 11.68 -3.56 -2.04
N ASN A 34 10.88 -2.92 -1.18
CA ASN A 34 10.33 -3.52 0.04
C ASN A 34 8.85 -3.89 -0.11
N ALA A 35 8.32 -3.92 -1.33
CA ALA A 35 6.96 -4.39 -1.54
C ALA A 35 6.88 -5.91 -1.47
N ASP A 36 5.86 -6.38 -0.75
CA ASP A 36 5.47 -7.79 -0.69
C ASP A 36 4.43 -8.08 -1.78
N TRP A 37 4.53 -9.25 -2.41
CA TRP A 37 3.73 -9.62 -3.58
C TRP A 37 2.86 -10.83 -3.30
N GLY A 38 1.57 -10.71 -3.56
CA GLY A 38 0.61 -11.80 -3.42
C GLY A 38 0.54 -12.73 -4.62
N CYS A 39 1.19 -12.40 -5.75
CA CYS A 39 0.90 -13.04 -7.04
C CYS A 39 1.15 -14.56 -7.04
N SER A 40 2.12 -15.04 -6.26
CA SER A 40 2.41 -16.47 -6.14
C SER A 40 1.37 -17.24 -5.31
N ASP A 41 0.54 -16.53 -4.55
CA ASP A 41 -0.55 -17.05 -3.71
C ASP A 41 -1.94 -16.76 -4.33
N GLY A 42 -1.98 -16.31 -5.59
CA GLY A 42 -3.23 -15.97 -6.29
C GLY A 42 -3.80 -14.58 -5.97
N GLU A 43 -3.14 -13.82 -5.11
CA GLU A 43 -3.52 -12.43 -4.81
C GLU A 43 -2.80 -11.47 -5.78
N HIS A 44 -3.53 -10.93 -6.74
CA HIS A 44 -2.98 -10.07 -7.80
C HIS A 44 -2.77 -8.62 -7.34
N LYS A 45 -1.98 -8.49 -6.28
CA LYS A 45 -1.73 -7.25 -5.56
C LYS A 45 -0.32 -7.22 -4.97
N ALA A 46 0.15 -6.01 -4.71
CA ALA A 46 1.33 -5.75 -3.90
C ALA A 46 0.96 -4.91 -2.67
N TRP A 47 1.71 -5.09 -1.60
CA TRP A 47 1.60 -4.31 -0.37
C TRP A 47 2.94 -3.71 0.01
N ILE A 48 2.90 -2.49 0.54
CA ILE A 48 4.06 -1.87 1.17
C ILE A 48 3.61 -1.00 2.33
N VAL A 49 4.36 -1.05 3.42
CA VAL A 49 4.18 -0.14 4.56
C VAL A 49 5.27 0.92 4.51
N VAL A 50 4.86 2.19 4.49
CA VAL A 50 5.76 3.34 4.47
C VAL A 50 5.41 4.34 5.58
N ASP A 51 6.40 5.08 6.04
CA ASP A 51 6.20 6.20 6.95
C ASP A 51 6.36 7.51 6.14
N LEU A 52 5.29 8.31 6.02
CA LEU A 52 5.23 9.55 5.23
C LEU A 52 4.32 10.57 5.90
N GLU A 53 4.33 11.84 5.50
CA GLU A 53 3.51 12.86 6.18
C GLU A 53 2.04 12.77 5.76
N THR A 54 1.77 12.53 4.48
CA THR A 54 0.42 12.59 3.92
C THR A 54 0.03 11.36 3.08
N LYS A 55 -1.28 11.19 2.84
CA LYS A 55 -1.77 10.18 1.88
C LYS A 55 -1.34 10.47 0.45
N ASP A 56 -1.21 11.74 0.08
CA ASP A 56 -0.82 12.14 -1.27
C ASP A 56 0.64 11.77 -1.54
N GLU A 57 1.53 11.99 -0.57
CA GLU A 57 2.92 11.51 -0.62
C GLU A 57 2.97 9.98 -0.75
N ALA A 58 2.16 9.26 0.02
CA ALA A 58 2.08 7.80 -0.08
C ALA A 58 1.59 7.33 -1.46
N LEU A 59 0.67 8.05 -2.09
CA LEU A 59 0.24 7.74 -3.45
C LEU A 59 1.36 7.96 -4.49
N LEU A 60 2.24 8.94 -4.27
CA LEU A 60 3.36 9.22 -5.18
C LEU A 60 4.41 8.12 -5.22
N VAL A 61 4.48 7.27 -4.18
CA VAL A 61 5.32 6.04 -4.18
C VAL A 61 4.88 5.05 -5.25
N VAL A 62 3.59 5.05 -5.60
CA VAL A 62 3.03 4.14 -6.60
C VAL A 62 3.33 4.63 -8.03
N PRO A 63 3.76 3.75 -8.95
CA PRO A 63 3.96 4.12 -10.35
C PRO A 63 2.69 4.74 -10.95
N PRO A 64 2.81 5.80 -11.78
CA PRO A 64 1.66 6.57 -12.26
C PRO A 64 0.49 5.76 -12.82
N GLU A 65 0.79 4.71 -13.59
CA GLU A 65 -0.20 3.85 -14.24
C GLU A 65 -1.03 2.99 -13.27
N TYR A 66 -0.51 2.77 -12.06
CA TYR A 66 -1.18 1.96 -11.02
C TYR A 66 -1.81 2.80 -9.90
N ARG A 67 -1.58 4.12 -9.84
CA ARG A 67 -2.14 5.00 -8.80
C ARG A 67 -3.66 4.91 -8.68
N LYS A 68 -4.36 4.80 -9.81
CA LYS A 68 -5.83 4.63 -9.83
C LYS A 68 -6.32 3.33 -9.19
N ASN A 69 -5.46 2.33 -9.09
CA ASN A 69 -5.75 1.02 -8.50
C ASN A 69 -5.14 0.89 -7.09
N ALA A 70 -4.60 1.98 -6.54
CA ALA A 70 -3.97 1.99 -5.23
C ALA A 70 -4.99 2.35 -4.15
N LYS A 71 -4.90 1.66 -3.01
CA LYS A 71 -5.61 1.97 -1.78
C LYS A 71 -4.60 2.39 -0.73
N ILE A 72 -4.74 3.62 -0.23
CA ILE A 72 -3.87 4.21 0.79
C ILE A 72 -4.60 4.23 2.14
N VAL A 73 -4.14 3.40 3.07
CA VAL A 73 -4.73 3.24 4.40
C VAL A 73 -3.78 3.78 5.46
N LYS A 74 -4.23 4.74 6.27
CA LYS A 74 -3.46 5.19 7.43
C LYS A 74 -3.55 4.11 8.51
N LEU A 75 -2.42 3.63 8.99
CA LEU A 75 -2.34 2.63 10.05
C LEU A 75 -2.15 3.30 11.40
N VAL A 76 -2.81 2.75 12.42
CA VAL A 76 -2.68 3.14 13.83
C VAL A 76 -2.49 1.87 14.63
N LYS A 77 -1.60 1.90 15.63
CA LYS A 77 -1.49 0.83 16.63
C LYS A 77 -2.23 1.27 17.87
N PHE A 78 -3.01 0.36 18.45
CA PHE A 78 -3.65 0.55 19.75
C PHE A 78 -2.89 -0.22 20.82
N SER A 79 -2.82 0.37 22.00
CA SER A 79 -2.28 -0.20 23.22
C SER A 79 -3.42 -0.43 24.23
N LEU A 80 -3.14 -1.15 25.31
CA LEU A 80 -4.14 -1.38 26.38
C LEU A 80 -4.59 -0.06 27.02
N ASP A 81 -3.73 0.96 27.02
CA ASP A 81 -4.05 2.30 27.56
C ASP A 81 -5.01 3.10 26.66
N ASP A 82 -5.23 2.64 25.42
CA ASP A 82 -6.13 3.28 24.48
C ASP A 82 -7.59 2.86 24.70
N VAL A 83 -7.85 1.72 25.35
CA VAL A 83 -9.17 1.06 25.44
C VAL A 83 -10.27 1.97 26.01
N ASP A 84 -9.94 2.97 26.83
CA ASP A 84 -10.91 3.87 27.48
C ASP A 84 -11.22 5.17 26.71
N LYS A 85 -10.51 5.48 25.61
CA LYS A 85 -10.66 6.78 24.92
C LYS A 85 -11.48 6.69 23.65
N LYS A 86 -12.82 6.60 23.73
CA LYS A 86 -13.77 7.00 22.64
C LYS A 86 -13.32 6.67 21.19
N LEU A 87 -12.69 5.52 20.96
CA LEU A 87 -11.88 5.27 19.75
C LEU A 87 -12.66 4.94 18.49
N LEU A 88 -13.98 4.80 18.61
CA LEU A 88 -14.85 4.34 17.54
C LEU A 88 -15.72 5.46 16.93
N LEU A 89 -15.48 6.73 17.28
CA LEU A 89 -16.28 7.87 16.78
C LEU A 89 -16.13 8.17 15.27
N HIS A 90 -15.40 7.35 14.51
CA HIS A 90 -15.24 7.49 13.06
C HIS A 90 -16.16 6.56 12.23
N HIS A 91 -17.08 5.85 12.87
CA HIS A 91 -18.13 5.08 12.18
C HIS A 91 -19.50 5.70 12.45
N THR A 92 -19.85 6.72 11.68
CA THR A 92 -21.24 7.13 11.41
C THR A 92 -21.44 7.19 9.91
#